data_AF-A0A7T8H109-F1
#
_entry.id   AF-A0A7T8H109-F1
#
_cell.length_a   1.000
_cell.length_b   1.000
_cell.length_c   1.000
_cell.angle_alpha   90.00
_cell.angle_beta   90.00
_cell.angle_gamma   90.00
#
_symmetry.space_group_name_H-M   'P 1'
#
loop_
_entity.id
_entity.type
_entity.pdbx_description
1 polymer ?
#
loop_
_entity_poly.entity_id
_entity_poly.type
_entity_poly.pdbx_seq_one_letter_code
_entity_poly.pdbx_strand_id
1 'polypeptide(L)' 'SHKVIMNMLGVSHIFIWRTKQVIKETGKPQEGLPGQGRKRPVRTPRLTKAVAGKIFRKLACSINKMAQEYDVSARTIGQS' A
#
# COMPACT_ATOMS: atom_id res chain seq x y z
N SER A 1 26.28 -7.18 -24.03
CA SER A 1 25.59 -6.02 -23.42
C SER A 1 25.59 -6.02 -21.88
N HIS A 2 25.42 -7.15 -21.18
CA HIS A 2 25.43 -7.14 -19.69
C HIS A 2 26.79 -6.76 -19.07
N LYS A 3 27.92 -7.23 -19.63
CA LYS A 3 29.28 -6.89 -19.13
C LYS A 3 29.56 -5.37 -19.08
N VAL A 4 29.07 -4.62 -20.06
CA VAL A 4 29.26 -3.15 -20.11
C VAL A 4 28.50 -2.47 -18.96
N ILE A 5 27.25 -2.87 -18.73
CA ILE A 5 26.40 -2.33 -17.66
C ILE A 5 26.97 -2.67 -16.28
N MET A 6 27.48 -3.90 -16.09
CA MET A 6 28.13 -4.31 -14.84
C MET A 6 29.33 -3.43 -14.51
N ASN A 7 30.21 -3.18 -15.49
CA ASN A 7 31.42 -2.40 -15.29
C ASN A 7 31.12 -0.90 -15.11
N MET A 8 30.11 -0.36 -15.79
CA MET A 8 29.72 1.05 -15.64
C MET A 8 29.02 1.35 -14.31
N LEU A 9 28.12 0.46 -13.86
CA LEU A 9 27.27 0.72 -12.69
C LEU A 9 27.75 -0.02 -11.43
N GLY A 10 28.76 -0.88 -11.52
CA GLY A 10 29.26 -1.68 -10.40
C GLY A 10 28.23 -2.68 -9.86
N VAL A 11 27.27 -3.11 -10.68
CA VAL A 11 26.16 -3.99 -10.26
C VAL A 11 26.38 -5.44 -10.70
N SER A 12 25.82 -6.37 -9.93
CA SER A 12 25.94 -7.80 -10.22
C SER A 12 25.12 -8.22 -11.46
N HIS A 13 25.57 -9.29 -12.13
CA HIS A 13 24.84 -9.86 -13.27
C HIS A 13 23.41 -10.27 -12.90
N ILE A 14 23.23 -10.83 -11.69
CA ILE A 14 21.94 -11.27 -11.17
C ILE A 14 20.98 -10.09 -11.02
N PHE A 15 21.48 -8.94 -10.55
CA PHE A 15 20.69 -7.73 -10.43
C PHE A 15 20.16 -7.28 -11.80
N ILE A 16 21.05 -7.13 -12.79
CA ILE A 16 20.67 -6.73 -14.16
C ILE A 16 19.62 -7.68 -14.75
N TRP A 17 19.80 -8.99 -14.56
CA TRP A 17 18.85 -9.98 -15.05
C TRP A 17 17.48 -9.82 -14.39
N ARG A 18 17.40 -9.69 -13.06
CA ARG A 18 16.14 -9.48 -12.33
C ARG A 18 15.43 -8.21 -12.78
N THR A 19 16.14 -7.09 -12.87
CA THR A 19 15.53 -5.81 -13.28
C THR A 19 14.95 -5.91 -14.69
N LYS A 20 15.65 -6.60 -15.61
CA LYS A 20 15.14 -6.84 -16.96
C LYS A 20 13.89 -7.72 -16.98
N GLN A 21 13.81 -8.75 -16.15
CA GLN A 21 12.60 -9.58 -16.05
C GLN A 21 11.42 -8.75 -15.57
N VAL A 22 11.60 -7.97 -14.50
CA VAL A 22 10.51 -7.12 -13.97
C VAL A 22 10.02 -6.14 -15.02
N ILE A 23 10.94 -5.43 -15.72
CA ILE A 23 10.55 -4.49 -16.78
C ILE A 23 9.82 -5.20 -17.92
N LYS A 24 10.21 -6.43 -18.27
CA LYS A 24 9.54 -7.21 -19.32
C LYS A 24 8.12 -7.61 -18.91
N GLU A 25 7.90 -7.93 -17.63
CA GLU A 25 6.60 -8.35 -17.10
C GLU A 25 5.65 -7.18 -16.85
N THR A 26 6.13 -6.09 -16.25
CA THR A 26 5.27 -4.97 -15.80
C THR A 26 5.31 -3.76 -16.73
N GLY A 27 6.26 -3.69 -17.67
CA GLY A 27 6.53 -2.52 -18.49
C GLY A 27 7.16 -1.35 -17.72
N LYS A 28 7.46 -1.51 -16.43
CA LYS A 28 7.98 -0.46 -15.55
C LYS A 28 9.13 -0.97 -14.67
N PRO A 29 10.03 -0.09 -14.19
CA PRO A 29 10.96 -0.45 -13.13
C PRO A 29 10.19 -0.94 -11.91
N GLN A 30 10.82 -1.79 -11.09
CA GLN A 30 10.18 -2.32 -9.89
C GLN A 30 9.79 -1.18 -8.93
N GLU A 31 8.49 -0.89 -8.82
CA GLU A 31 7.95 0.08 -7.87
C GLU A 31 7.60 -0.65 -6.57
N GLY A 32 8.37 -0.40 -5.51
CA GLY A 32 8.07 -0.92 -4.18
C GLY A 32 9.23 -0.72 -3.22
N LEU A 33 8.98 0.00 -2.12
CA LEU A 33 9.94 0.07 -1.02
C LEU A 33 10.02 -1.31 -0.35
N PRO A 34 11.23 -1.82 -0.08
CA PRO A 34 11.38 -3.07 0.65
C PRO A 34 10.65 -2.96 2.00
N GLY A 35 9.82 -3.95 2.33
CA GLY A 35 9.07 -4.01 3.58
C GLY A 35 7.71 -3.32 3.59
N GLN A 36 7.23 -2.73 2.48
CA GLN A 36 5.81 -2.37 2.38
C GLN A 36 4.97 -3.65 2.30
N GLY A 37 4.54 -4.15 3.47
CA GLY A 37 3.58 -5.23 3.56
C GLY A 37 2.31 -4.91 2.75
N ARG A 38 1.55 -5.95 2.38
CA ARG A 38 0.27 -5.78 1.68
C ARG A 38 -0.63 -4.81 2.46
N LYS A 39 -1.20 -3.80 1.78
CA LYS A 39 -2.22 -2.93 2.36
C LYS A 39 -3.35 -3.81 2.89
N ARG A 40 -3.60 -3.76 4.20
CA ARG A 40 -4.68 -4.54 4.80
C ARG A 40 -6.04 -4.04 4.28
N PRO A 41 -6.99 -4.93 3.98
CA PRO A 41 -8.31 -4.55 3.46
C PRO A 41 -9.15 -3.75 4.47
N VAL A 42 -8.76 -3.77 5.75
CA VAL A 42 -9.49 -3.13 6.86
C VAL A 42 -9.58 -1.60 6.74
N ARG A 43 -8.76 -0.97 5.88
CA ARG A 43 -8.70 0.49 5.71
C ARG A 43 -8.84 0.91 4.25
N THR A 44 -9.93 0.47 3.63
CA THR A 44 -10.23 0.93 2.27
C THR A 44 -10.52 2.44 2.26
N PRO A 45 -10.16 3.18 1.20
CA PRO A 45 -10.52 4.60 1.06
C PRO A 45 -12.04 4.86 1.17
N ARG A 46 -12.85 3.85 0.82
CA ARG A 46 -14.31 3.89 0.96
C ARG A 46 -14.74 3.93 2.43
N LEU A 47 -14.16 3.09 3.27
CA LEU A 47 -14.45 3.10 4.72
C LEU A 47 -14.04 4.43 5.34
N THR A 48 -12.85 4.94 5.02
CA THR A 48 -12.36 6.21 5.57
C THR A 48 -13.28 7.38 5.21
N LYS A 49 -13.75 7.44 3.95
CA LYS A 49 -14.73 8.45 3.51
C LYS A 49 -16.08 8.31 4.21
N ALA A 50 -16.58 7.09 4.40
CA ALA A 50 -17.85 6.84 5.07
C ALA A 50 -17.81 7.27 6.54
N VAL A 51 -16.74 6.93 7.25
CA VAL A 51 -16.51 7.33 8.65
C VAL A 51 -16.40 8.86 8.76
N ALA A 52 -15.57 9.50 7.92
CA ALA A 52 -15.41 10.95 7.91
C ALA A 52 -16.75 11.68 7.63
N GLY A 53 -17.51 11.22 6.64
CA GLY A 53 -18.82 11.81 6.31
C GLY A 53 -19.83 11.68 7.45
N LYS A 54 -19.75 10.62 8.24
CA LYS A 54 -20.64 10.39 9.38
C LYS A 54 -20.27 11.22 10.61
N ILE A 55 -18.97 11.34 10.90
CA ILE A 55 -18.45 12.25 11.94
C ILE A 55 -18.88 13.69 11.63
N PHE A 56 -18.77 14.11 10.36
CA PHE A 56 -19.16 15.45 9.94
C PHE A 56 -20.67 15.72 10.14
N ARG A 57 -21.54 14.75 9.79
CA ARG A 57 -22.99 14.88 9.97
C ARG A 57 -23.43 14.77 11.43
N LYS A 58 -22.67 14.07 12.27
CA LYS A 58 -22.98 13.83 13.68
C LYS A 58 -21.70 13.75 14.51
N LEU A 59 -21.27 14.91 15.01
CA LEU A 59 -20.04 15.08 15.78
C LEU A 59 -19.99 14.19 17.05
N ALA A 60 -21.14 13.83 17.63
CA ALA A 60 -21.25 12.97 18.82
C ALA A 60 -21.55 11.50 18.48
N CYS A 61 -20.82 10.89 17.54
CA CYS A 61 -20.96 9.46 17.22
C CYS A 61 -19.94 8.62 18.00
N SER A 62 -20.40 7.63 18.77
CA SER A 62 -19.51 6.71 19.48
C SER A 62 -18.73 5.83 18.49
N ILE A 63 -17.41 5.74 18.69
CA ILE A 63 -16.50 4.89 17.91
C ILE A 63 -16.98 3.43 17.91
N ASN A 64 -17.44 2.91 19.04
CA ASN A 64 -17.93 1.53 19.16
C ASN A 64 -19.19 1.30 18.32
N LYS A 65 -20.07 2.30 18.22
CA LYS A 65 -21.28 2.20 17.40
C LYS A 65 -20.95 2.20 15.91
N MET A 66 -19.95 3.01 15.49
CA MET A 66 -19.46 3.00 14.11
C MET A 66 -18.74 1.71 13.76
N ALA A 67 -17.96 1.16 14.69
CA ALA A 67 -17.27 -0.11 14.56
C ALA A 67 -18.25 -1.27 14.29
N GLN A 68 -19.34 -1.34 15.05
CA GLN A 68 -20.41 -2.33 14.85
C GLN A 68 -21.11 -2.16 13.50
N GLU A 69 -21.39 -0.93 13.07
CA GLU A 69 -22.13 -0.68 11.83
C GLU A 69 -21.33 -1.00 10.57
N TYR A 70 -20.01 -0.80 10.61
CA TYR A 70 -19.12 -1.07 9.48
C TYR A 70 -18.40 -2.42 9.59
N ASP A 71 -18.74 -3.25 10.58
CA ASP A 71 -18.12 -4.55 10.87
C ASP A 71 -16.58 -4.49 10.91
N VAL A 72 -16.06 -3.53 11.67
CA VAL A 72 -14.62 -3.30 11.84
C VAL A 72 -14.28 -3.05 13.30
N SER A 73 -13.03 -3.27 13.68
CA SER A 73 -12.61 -3.01 15.06
C SER A 73 -12.69 -1.52 15.41
N ALA A 74 -13.03 -1.19 16.65
CA ALA A 74 -13.03 0.19 17.15
C ALA A 74 -11.67 0.87 16.99
N ARG A 75 -10.58 0.10 17.11
CA ARG A 75 -9.20 0.57 16.86
C ARG A 75 -9.00 1.02 15.41
N THR A 76 -9.61 0.34 14.44
CA THR A 76 -9.55 0.72 13.02
C THR A 76 -10.26 2.06 12.78
N ILE A 77 -11.42 2.26 13.40
CA ILE A 77 -12.18 3.51 13.29
C ILE A 77 -11.41 4.66 13.95
N GLY A 78 -10.93 4.49 15.18
CA GLY A 78 -10.26 5.56 15.95
C GLY A 78 -8.91 6.01 15.40
N GLN A 79 -8.31 5.25 14.48
CA GLN A 79 -7.10 5.68 13.79
C GLN A 79 -7.38 6.54 12.55
N SER A 80 -8.62 6.52 12.03
CA SER A 80 -9.10 7.09 10.74
C SER A 80 -9.12 8.60 10.68
#